data_AF-A0A8B7DFL3-F1
#
_entry.id   AF-A0A8B7DFL3-F1
#
_cell.length_a   1.000
_cell.length_b   1.000
_cell.length_c   1.000
_cell.angle_alpha   90.00
_cell.angle_beta   90.00
_cell.angle_gamma   90.00
#
_symmetry.space_group_name_H-M   'P 1'
#
loop_
_entity.id
_entity.type
_entity.pdbx_description
1 polymer ?
#
loop_
_entity_poly.entity_id
_entity_poly.type
_entity_poly.pdbx_seq_one_letter_code
_entity_poly.pdbx_strand_id
1 'polypeptide(L)'
;MPTFSKDHNHCRHVVCTLCMKKSEREISEYFISEIKRLISGNINFDDERVPRGICVTCRFLLRKLASGDEEVSIPQLYDFESILIKPSTRQKTKCDCIICQISKTKGKGKHPFEKPSQQEVQKEEKSFEKRCTKCLSVIARGLPHNCKEATRRENLKALALADPLGAEQIASFIVSSKEVSSDGTILISRFHGKPLEIRPGSNATQGLSSEPLTTQDMINIQQNIGLSNNGMRKLGSALNQISPVRIVEADFQQKFAAAGTTLKICGIQSHSSKHPCCWCNIDSAHLENCGQLRTFGGIRDLYKKFVKSGCDAKRSKEFENVVHLPMFAFPDRELILEAIPPMELHLLLGVVNHLIKYLVQVFPKTKQWLDSIHIQMQPFHGGHFNGKDCMKVLRKIEELMQLTIAEKAPDATKACQALSSFHQVVVSCFGYTLLPDYEAKICDFKDT
;
A
#
# COMPACT_ATOMS: atom_id res chain seq x y z
N MET A 1 -29.10 41.24 -26.66
CA MET A 1 -30.55 41.52 -26.48
C MET A 1 -30.71 42.40 -25.26
N PRO A 2 -31.50 43.49 -25.32
CA PRO A 2 -31.68 44.39 -24.19
C PRO A 2 -32.27 43.62 -23.00
N THR A 3 -31.56 43.64 -21.88
CA THR A 3 -31.93 42.92 -20.64
C THR A 3 -32.99 43.69 -19.87
N PHE A 4 -34.22 43.67 -20.38
CA PHE A 4 -35.37 44.11 -19.58
C PHE A 4 -35.67 43.07 -18.49
N SER A 5 -36.08 43.56 -17.32
CA SER A 5 -36.55 42.69 -16.23
C SER A 5 -37.78 41.92 -16.71
N LYS A 6 -37.69 40.58 -16.75
CA LYS A 6 -38.84 39.73 -17.12
C LYS A 6 -40.03 40.00 -16.19
N ASP A 7 -41.20 40.24 -16.77
CA ASP A 7 -42.46 40.24 -16.02
C ASP A 7 -42.86 38.81 -15.62
N HIS A 8 -43.95 38.69 -14.87
CA HIS A 8 -44.44 37.40 -14.38
C HIS A 8 -44.78 36.44 -15.54
N ASN A 9 -45.39 36.93 -16.61
CA ASN A 9 -45.77 36.10 -17.74
C ASN A 9 -44.54 35.57 -18.50
N HIS A 10 -43.52 36.40 -18.70
CA HIS A 10 -42.22 35.97 -19.24
C HIS A 10 -41.51 34.97 -18.33
N CYS A 11 -41.72 35.03 -17.00
CA CYS A 11 -41.18 34.04 -16.07
C CYS A 11 -41.88 32.68 -16.21
N ARG A 12 -43.18 32.63 -16.53
CA ARG A 12 -43.92 31.38 -16.74
C ARG A 12 -43.35 30.55 -17.88
N HIS A 13 -42.86 31.17 -18.95
CA HIS A 13 -42.28 30.47 -20.12
C HIS A 13 -40.93 29.79 -19.84
N VAL A 14 -40.23 30.20 -18.76
CA VAL A 14 -38.89 29.70 -18.43
C VAL A 14 -38.87 28.80 -17.19
N VAL A 15 -40.03 28.35 -16.73
CA VAL A 15 -40.19 27.39 -15.63
C VAL A 15 -41.00 26.20 -16.14
N CYS A 16 -40.52 24.99 -15.85
CA CYS A 16 -41.13 23.75 -16.30
C CYS A 16 -42.40 23.44 -15.49
N THR A 17 -43.53 23.20 -16.16
CA THR A 17 -44.80 22.86 -15.51
C THR A 17 -44.70 21.57 -14.70
N LEU A 18 -43.97 20.56 -15.16
CA LEU A 18 -43.95 19.25 -14.51
C LEU A 18 -43.04 19.16 -13.28
N CYS A 19 -41.88 19.81 -13.31
CA CYS A 19 -40.87 19.65 -12.25
C CYS A 19 -40.48 20.95 -11.56
N MET A 20 -41.08 22.09 -11.94
CA MET A 20 -40.78 23.42 -11.43
C MET A 20 -39.30 23.83 -11.54
N LYS A 21 -38.51 23.18 -12.41
CA LYS A 21 -37.13 23.58 -12.73
C LYS A 21 -37.09 24.55 -13.89
N LYS A 22 -35.93 25.16 -14.13
CA LYS A 22 -35.74 26.08 -15.26
C LYS A 22 -35.97 25.37 -16.61
N SER A 23 -36.72 26.03 -17.47
CA SER A 23 -37.01 25.60 -18.84
C SER A 23 -36.34 26.54 -19.83
N GLU A 24 -35.94 25.99 -20.97
CA GLU A 24 -35.41 26.73 -22.11
C GLU A 24 -36.46 26.93 -23.21
N ARG A 25 -37.61 26.27 -23.11
CA ARG A 25 -38.66 26.27 -24.14
C ARG A 25 -40.06 26.40 -23.55
N GLU A 26 -40.92 27.06 -24.30
CA GLU A 26 -42.37 27.06 -24.09
C GLU A 26 -42.96 25.69 -24.45
N ILE A 27 -44.01 25.28 -23.74
CA ILE A 27 -44.74 24.05 -24.00
C ILE A 27 -45.63 24.20 -25.23
N SER A 28 -45.58 23.24 -26.15
CA SER A 28 -46.45 23.24 -27.34
C SER A 28 -47.82 22.63 -27.04
N GLU A 29 -48.84 22.97 -27.83
CA GLU A 29 -50.20 22.43 -27.74
C GLU A 29 -50.25 20.88 -27.66
N TYR A 30 -49.42 20.19 -28.45
CA TYR A 30 -49.30 18.72 -28.39
C TYR A 30 -48.90 18.19 -26.99
N PHE A 31 -48.00 18.88 -26.28
CA PHE A 31 -47.60 18.46 -24.94
C PHE A 31 -48.61 18.90 -23.89
N ILE A 32 -49.35 19.99 -24.11
CA ILE A 32 -50.49 20.38 -23.26
C ILE A 32 -51.57 19.30 -23.30
N SER A 33 -51.95 18.82 -24.50
CA SER A 33 -52.93 17.73 -24.64
C SER A 33 -52.46 16.45 -23.96
N GLU A 34 -51.18 16.12 -24.08
CA GLU A 34 -50.62 14.91 -23.49
C GLU A 34 -50.54 14.97 -21.96
N ILE A 35 -50.19 16.12 -21.39
CA ILE A 35 -50.23 16.36 -19.95
C ILE A 35 -51.67 16.23 -19.41
N LYS A 36 -52.65 16.84 -20.10
CA LYS A 36 -54.07 16.73 -19.72
C LYS A 36 -54.60 15.30 -19.79
N ARG A 37 -54.07 14.49 -20.71
CA ARG A 37 -54.43 13.07 -20.87
C ARG A 37 -53.81 12.19 -19.79
N LEU A 38 -52.53 12.42 -19.46
CA LEU A 38 -51.74 11.54 -18.60
C LEU A 38 -51.84 11.87 -17.10
N ILE A 39 -52.20 13.10 -16.74
CA ILE A 39 -52.25 13.54 -15.34
C ILE A 39 -53.70 13.73 -14.92
N SER A 40 -54.09 13.08 -13.83
CA SER A 40 -55.46 13.09 -13.27
C SER A 40 -55.92 14.45 -12.68
N GLY A 41 -55.31 15.56 -13.07
CA GLY A 41 -55.64 16.91 -12.61
C GLY A 41 -56.02 17.81 -13.79
N ASN A 42 -57.12 18.55 -13.67
CA ASN A 42 -57.57 19.48 -14.71
C ASN A 42 -56.72 20.77 -14.65
N ILE A 43 -55.53 20.74 -15.25
CA ILE A 43 -54.60 21.88 -15.24
C ILE A 43 -55.06 22.96 -16.22
N ASN A 44 -55.33 24.15 -15.70
CA ASN A 44 -55.62 25.33 -16.51
C ASN A 44 -54.33 26.13 -16.82
N PHE A 45 -53.83 26.00 -18.05
CA PHE A 45 -52.62 26.71 -18.50
C PHE A 45 -52.83 28.23 -18.73
N ASP A 46 -54.07 28.71 -18.67
CA ASP A 46 -54.37 30.15 -18.71
C ASP A 46 -54.26 30.81 -17.33
N ASP A 47 -54.28 30.01 -16.25
CA ASP A 47 -54.04 30.51 -14.89
C ASP A 47 -52.60 31.02 -14.74
N GLU A 48 -52.45 32.26 -14.25
CA GLU A 48 -51.17 32.90 -14.01
C GLU A 48 -50.26 32.12 -13.04
N ARG A 49 -50.82 31.23 -12.21
CA ARG A 49 -50.10 30.36 -11.28
C ARG A 49 -49.51 29.12 -11.93
N VAL A 50 -49.88 28.82 -13.18
CA VAL A 50 -49.39 27.63 -13.88
C VAL A 50 -48.23 28.01 -14.82
N PRO A 51 -47.04 27.38 -14.71
CA PRO A 51 -45.94 27.59 -15.65
C PRO A 51 -46.28 27.12 -17.07
N ARG A 52 -45.63 27.73 -18.06
CA ARG A 52 -45.79 27.44 -19.51
C ARG A 52 -44.52 26.90 -20.16
N GLY A 53 -43.47 26.61 -19.39
CA GLY A 53 -42.25 26.02 -19.91
C GLY A 53 -42.24 24.49 -19.83
N ILE A 54 -41.37 23.86 -20.62
CA ILE A 54 -41.02 22.44 -20.45
C ILE A 54 -39.52 22.18 -20.61
N CYS A 55 -38.89 21.60 -19.59
CA CYS A 55 -37.46 21.24 -19.64
C CYS A 55 -37.22 20.00 -20.51
N VAL A 56 -35.98 19.81 -20.96
CA VAL A 56 -35.59 18.70 -21.85
C VAL A 56 -35.92 17.34 -21.25
N THR A 57 -35.65 17.15 -19.95
CA THR A 57 -35.90 15.89 -19.24
C THR A 57 -37.40 15.57 -19.20
N CYS A 58 -38.24 16.49 -18.75
CA CYS A 58 -39.68 16.27 -18.67
C CYS A 58 -40.33 16.08 -20.04
N ARG A 59 -39.82 16.76 -21.08
CA ARG A 59 -40.25 16.54 -22.47
C ARG A 59 -39.94 15.13 -22.95
N PHE A 60 -38.77 14.59 -22.62
CA PHE A 60 -38.39 13.22 -22.98
C PHE A 60 -39.28 12.19 -22.26
N LEU A 61 -39.52 12.38 -20.95
CA LEU A 61 -40.39 11.51 -20.15
C LEU A 61 -41.82 11.48 -20.70
N LEU A 62 -42.40 12.63 -21.04
CA LEU A 62 -43.74 12.69 -21.64
C LEU A 62 -43.82 11.93 -22.98
N ARG A 63 -42.79 12.02 -23.83
CA ARG A 63 -42.77 11.29 -25.10
C ARG A 63 -42.74 9.77 -24.92
N LYS A 64 -41.98 9.29 -23.94
CA LYS A 64 -41.90 7.87 -23.61
C LYS A 64 -43.23 7.33 -23.11
N LEU A 65 -43.87 8.04 -22.17
CA LEU A 65 -45.20 7.71 -21.69
C LEU A 65 -46.27 7.74 -22.79
N ALA A 66 -46.21 8.74 -23.68
CA ALA A 66 -47.09 8.80 -24.85
C ALA A 66 -46.90 7.62 -25.81
N SER A 67 -45.72 6.99 -25.81
CA SER A 67 -45.39 5.82 -26.63
C SER A 67 -45.73 4.47 -25.96
N GLY A 68 -46.30 4.48 -24.74
CA GLY A 68 -46.71 3.27 -24.02
C GLY A 68 -45.62 2.61 -23.16
N ASP A 69 -44.54 3.33 -22.84
CA ASP A 69 -43.46 2.85 -21.97
C ASP A 69 -43.90 2.91 -20.48
N GLU A 70 -44.36 1.78 -19.92
CA GLU A 70 -44.94 1.67 -18.56
C GLU A 70 -43.92 1.81 -17.42
N GLU A 71 -42.61 1.71 -17.71
CA GLU A 71 -41.55 1.82 -16.68
C GLU A 71 -41.21 3.28 -16.30
N VAL A 72 -41.77 4.26 -17.00
CA VAL A 72 -41.44 5.68 -16.82
C VAL A 72 -42.55 6.40 -16.07
N SER A 73 -42.22 7.02 -14.93
CA SER A 73 -43.15 7.87 -14.19
C SER A 73 -42.83 9.36 -14.37
N ILE A 74 -43.88 10.18 -14.41
CA ILE A 74 -43.76 11.64 -14.34
C ILE A 74 -43.56 12.08 -12.88
N PRO A 75 -42.83 13.19 -12.65
CA PRO A 75 -42.76 13.79 -11.32
C PRO A 75 -44.15 14.14 -10.79
N GLN A 76 -44.32 14.05 -9.48
CA GLN A 76 -45.52 14.56 -8.82
C GLN A 76 -45.65 16.06 -9.12
N LEU A 77 -46.82 16.48 -9.60
CA LEU A 77 -47.07 17.88 -9.92
C LEU A 77 -47.03 18.73 -8.66
N TYR A 78 -46.54 19.95 -8.86
CA TYR A 78 -46.63 21.00 -7.85
C TYR A 78 -48.09 21.45 -7.70
N ASP A 79 -48.53 21.68 -6.47
CA ASP A 79 -49.84 22.28 -6.20
C ASP A 79 -49.83 23.76 -6.58
N PHE A 80 -50.29 24.06 -7.80
CA PHE A 80 -50.28 25.43 -8.33
C PHE A 80 -51.22 26.37 -7.58
N GLU A 81 -52.24 25.86 -6.88
CA GLU A 81 -53.16 26.70 -6.10
C GLU A 81 -52.46 27.34 -4.90
N SER A 82 -51.41 26.69 -4.38
CA SER A 82 -50.56 27.22 -3.33
C SER A 82 -49.74 28.46 -3.73
N ILE A 83 -49.69 28.82 -5.02
CA ILE A 83 -48.86 29.91 -5.52
C ILE A 83 -49.55 31.26 -5.32
N LEU A 84 -49.03 32.04 -4.36
CA LEU A 84 -49.51 33.39 -4.07
C LEU A 84 -48.89 34.43 -5.02
N ILE A 85 -49.69 34.97 -5.94
CA ILE A 85 -49.35 36.10 -6.79
C ILE A 85 -49.97 37.35 -6.17
N LYS A 86 -49.13 38.27 -5.69
CA LYS A 86 -49.59 39.53 -5.07
C LYS A 86 -49.82 40.60 -6.16
N PRO A 87 -50.89 41.41 -6.08
CA PRO A 87 -51.13 42.50 -7.02
C PRO A 87 -49.98 43.52 -7.02
N SER A 88 -49.63 44.04 -8.19
CA SER A 88 -48.65 45.12 -8.31
C SER A 88 -49.19 46.40 -7.68
N THR A 89 -48.48 46.97 -6.72
CA THR A 89 -48.84 48.24 -6.06
C THR A 89 -47.82 49.31 -6.41
N ARG A 90 -48.16 50.61 -6.23
CA ARG A 90 -47.27 51.75 -6.52
C ARG A 90 -45.87 51.66 -5.88
N GLN A 91 -45.69 50.85 -4.83
CA GLN A 91 -44.40 50.65 -4.14
C GLN A 91 -43.69 49.32 -4.49
N LYS A 92 -44.37 48.33 -5.08
CA LYS A 92 -43.78 47.01 -5.39
C LYS A 92 -44.06 46.62 -6.84
N THR A 93 -43.10 46.92 -7.72
CA THR A 93 -43.22 46.77 -9.17
C THR A 93 -42.77 45.40 -9.71
N LYS A 94 -42.28 44.49 -8.85
CA LYS A 94 -41.73 43.18 -9.27
C LYS A 94 -42.38 42.03 -8.52
N CYS A 95 -42.84 41.03 -9.27
CA CYS A 95 -43.38 39.77 -8.73
C CYS A 95 -42.27 38.92 -8.09
N ASP A 96 -42.60 38.32 -6.96
CA ASP A 96 -41.71 37.50 -6.12
C ASP A 96 -42.33 36.14 -5.77
N CYS A 97 -43.29 35.68 -6.59
CA CYS A 97 -43.83 34.33 -6.45
C CYS A 97 -42.77 33.29 -6.81
N ILE A 98 -43.03 32.03 -6.44
CA ILE A 98 -42.10 30.92 -6.62
C ILE A 98 -41.63 30.76 -8.08
N ILE A 99 -42.52 30.98 -9.06
CA ILE A 99 -42.20 30.94 -10.50
C ILE A 99 -41.19 32.03 -10.86
N CYS A 100 -41.41 33.26 -10.36
CA CYS A 100 -40.49 34.37 -10.58
C CYS A 100 -39.14 34.17 -9.87
N GLN A 101 -39.12 33.50 -8.73
CA GLN A 101 -37.88 33.15 -8.02
C GLN A 101 -37.08 32.10 -8.80
N ILE A 102 -37.74 31.05 -9.28
CA ILE A 102 -37.12 30.00 -10.11
C ILE A 102 -36.58 30.60 -11.41
N SER A 103 -37.33 31.47 -12.09
CA SER A 103 -36.89 32.15 -13.31
C SER A 103 -35.55 32.90 -13.13
N LYS A 104 -35.34 33.49 -11.95
CA LYS A 104 -34.16 34.30 -11.59
C LYS A 104 -32.95 33.49 -11.13
N THR A 105 -33.08 32.18 -10.83
CA THR A 105 -31.92 31.37 -10.44
C THR A 105 -30.90 31.28 -11.59
N LYS A 106 -29.62 31.47 -11.27
CA LYS A 106 -28.50 31.45 -12.24
C LYS A 106 -27.69 30.17 -12.03
N GLY A 107 -27.46 29.40 -13.10
CA GLY A 107 -26.53 28.25 -13.11
C GLY A 107 -26.78 27.26 -11.95
N LYS A 108 -25.75 27.01 -11.13
CA LYS A 108 -25.78 26.14 -9.94
C LYS A 108 -26.43 26.78 -8.68
N GLY A 109 -27.22 27.84 -8.84
CA GLY A 109 -27.91 28.46 -7.71
C GLY A 109 -28.91 27.51 -7.05
N LYS A 110 -29.00 27.55 -5.70
CA LYS A 110 -29.91 26.70 -4.92
C LYS A 110 -31.35 26.80 -5.43
N HIS A 111 -32.02 25.67 -5.60
CA HIS A 111 -33.43 25.66 -6.01
C HIS A 111 -34.31 26.13 -4.85
N PRO A 112 -35.37 26.92 -5.08
CA PRO A 112 -36.28 27.34 -4.01
C PRO A 112 -36.98 26.21 -3.22
N PHE A 113 -36.90 24.96 -3.71
CA PHE A 113 -37.44 23.76 -3.05
C PHE A 113 -36.37 22.84 -2.48
N GLU A 114 -35.08 23.15 -2.64
CA GLU A 114 -34.02 22.41 -1.94
C GLU A 114 -34.15 22.70 -0.44
N LYS A 115 -34.46 21.65 0.33
CA LYS A 115 -34.47 21.75 1.79
C LYS A 115 -33.06 22.11 2.26
N PRO A 116 -32.93 23.01 3.25
CA PRO A 116 -31.64 23.29 3.83
C PRO A 116 -31.07 22.00 4.43
N SER A 117 -29.81 21.69 4.12
CA SER A 117 -29.09 20.60 4.76
C SER A 117 -29.10 20.81 6.28
N GLN A 118 -29.17 19.72 7.04
CA GLN A 118 -29.28 19.68 8.52
C GLN A 118 -28.23 20.52 9.30
N GLN A 119 -27.27 21.15 8.64
CA GLN A 119 -26.34 22.12 9.22
C GLN A 119 -26.90 23.54 9.45
N GLU A 120 -28.11 23.88 8.96
CA GLU A 120 -28.63 25.26 9.03
C GLU A 120 -29.65 25.52 10.18
N VAL A 121 -29.92 24.56 11.08
CA VAL A 121 -30.91 24.72 12.17
C VAL A 121 -30.41 25.58 13.36
N GLN A 122 -29.15 26.02 13.38
CA GLN A 122 -28.64 26.88 14.45
C GLN A 122 -27.99 28.17 13.93
N LYS A 123 -28.79 29.05 13.34
CA LYS A 123 -28.41 30.46 13.24
C LYS A 123 -29.49 31.32 13.86
N GLU A 124 -29.44 31.41 15.19
CA GLU A 124 -29.95 32.57 15.92
C GLU A 124 -29.49 33.84 15.21
N GLU A 125 -30.37 34.84 15.16
CA GLU A 125 -30.06 36.19 14.72
C GLU A 125 -28.88 36.74 15.53
N LYS A 126 -27.64 36.56 15.05
CA LYS A 126 -26.47 37.19 15.66
C LYS A 126 -26.58 38.70 15.42
N SER A 127 -27.12 39.40 16.41
CA SER A 127 -26.82 40.82 16.58
C SER A 127 -25.30 40.97 16.59
N PHE A 128 -24.75 41.81 15.72
CA PHE A 128 -23.31 42.05 15.69
C PHE A 128 -22.92 42.81 16.96
N GLU A 129 -22.42 42.08 17.94
CA GLU A 129 -21.87 42.64 19.17
C GLU A 129 -20.69 43.56 18.85
N LYS A 130 -20.83 44.86 19.14
CA LYS A 130 -19.74 45.82 18.96
C LYS A 130 -18.70 45.61 20.05
N ARG A 131 -17.44 45.40 19.66
CA ARG A 131 -16.31 45.25 20.58
C ARG A 131 -15.29 46.37 20.40
N CYS A 132 -14.60 46.72 21.48
CA CYS A 132 -13.49 47.65 21.48
C CYS A 132 -12.33 47.07 20.68
N THR A 133 -11.81 47.83 19.71
CA THR A 133 -10.67 47.39 18.88
C THR A 133 -9.36 47.27 19.66
N LYS A 134 -9.24 47.97 20.80
CA LYS A 134 -8.04 47.96 21.64
C LYS A 134 -8.04 46.83 22.67
N CYS A 135 -9.10 46.68 23.46
CA CYS A 135 -9.15 45.68 24.53
C CYS A 135 -10.11 44.51 24.27
N LEU A 136 -10.90 44.52 23.20
CA LEU A 136 -11.87 43.47 22.83
C LEU A 136 -13.09 43.33 23.76
N SER A 137 -13.25 44.22 24.74
CA SER A 137 -14.46 44.30 25.57
C SER A 137 -15.67 44.71 24.73
N VAL A 138 -16.85 44.24 25.11
CA VAL A 138 -18.13 44.62 24.50
C VAL A 138 -18.42 46.10 24.79
N ILE A 139 -18.83 46.85 23.76
CA ILE A 139 -19.20 48.25 23.85
C ILE A 139 -20.69 48.40 23.62
N ALA A 140 -21.40 48.85 24.65
CA ALA A 140 -22.78 49.29 24.56
C ALA A 140 -23.02 50.51 25.48
N ARG A 141 -24.13 51.22 25.28
CA ARG A 141 -24.49 52.35 26.14
C ARG A 141 -24.67 51.86 27.59
N GLY A 142 -24.03 52.54 28.54
CA GLY A 142 -24.14 52.22 29.98
C GLY A 142 -23.20 51.12 30.49
N LEU A 143 -22.37 50.50 29.63
CA LEU A 143 -21.40 49.51 30.08
C LEU A 143 -20.06 50.17 30.48
N PRO A 144 -19.48 49.80 31.64
CA PRO A 144 -18.16 50.28 32.03
C PRO A 144 -17.09 49.69 31.10
N HIS A 145 -16.18 50.55 30.64
CA HIS A 145 -15.11 50.17 29.71
C HIS A 145 -13.74 50.57 30.27
N ASN A 146 -13.00 49.58 30.78
CA ASN A 146 -11.64 49.75 31.29
C ASN A 146 -10.62 49.27 30.25
N CYS A 147 -10.17 50.18 29.39
CA CYS A 147 -9.32 49.84 28.25
C CYS A 147 -7.84 49.75 28.64
N LYS A 148 -7.44 48.62 29.22
CA LYS A 148 -6.04 48.31 29.58
C LYS A 148 -5.54 47.05 28.87
N GLU A 149 -4.23 46.89 28.75
CA GLU A 149 -3.63 45.70 28.16
C GLU A 149 -3.95 44.41 28.94
N ALA A 150 -4.01 44.49 30.27
CA ALA A 150 -4.41 43.36 31.11
C ALA A 150 -5.81 42.86 30.73
N THR A 151 -6.76 43.78 30.61
CA THR A 151 -8.14 43.49 30.16
C THR A 151 -8.17 42.91 28.74
N ARG A 152 -7.28 43.36 27.84
CA ARG A 152 -7.13 42.77 26.50
C ARG A 152 -6.70 41.31 26.57
N ARG A 153 -5.71 40.98 27.38
CA ARG A 153 -5.19 39.60 27.54
C ARG A 153 -6.25 38.68 28.14
N GLU A 154 -7.01 39.16 29.12
CA GLU A 154 -8.15 38.43 29.70
C GLU A 154 -9.26 38.18 28.67
N ASN A 155 -9.63 39.19 27.88
CA ASN A 155 -10.64 39.02 26.83
C ASN A 155 -10.18 38.06 25.73
N LEU A 156 -8.89 38.07 25.35
CA LEU A 156 -8.33 37.08 24.42
C LEU A 156 -8.41 35.67 24.98
N LYS A 157 -8.14 35.48 26.29
CA LYS A 157 -8.30 34.19 26.96
C LYS A 157 -9.75 33.71 26.92
N ALA A 158 -10.71 34.61 27.17
CA ALA A 158 -12.13 34.28 27.10
C ALA A 158 -12.56 33.90 25.67
N LEU A 159 -12.07 34.60 24.65
CA LEU A 159 -12.33 34.28 23.24
C LEU A 159 -11.74 32.92 22.84
N ALA A 160 -10.52 32.62 23.27
CA ALA A 160 -9.88 31.33 23.01
C ALA A 160 -10.63 30.15 23.66
N LEU A 161 -11.21 30.35 24.85
CA LEU A 161 -12.05 29.34 25.51
C LEU A 161 -13.41 29.15 24.80
N ALA A 162 -13.93 30.19 24.14
CA ALA A 162 -15.18 30.13 23.40
C ALA A 162 -15.06 29.47 22.01
N ASP A 163 -13.88 29.50 21.40
CA ASP A 163 -13.56 28.81 20.15
C ASP A 163 -12.30 27.95 20.29
N PRO A 164 -12.43 26.73 20.85
CA PRO A 164 -11.29 25.86 21.11
C PRO A 164 -10.52 25.48 19.83
N LEU A 165 -11.22 25.22 18.72
CA LEU A 165 -10.59 24.85 17.46
C LEU A 165 -9.78 26.02 16.88
N GLY A 166 -10.35 27.23 16.87
CA GLY A 166 -9.63 28.43 16.45
C GLY A 166 -8.43 28.73 17.35
N ALA A 167 -8.57 28.51 18.66
CA ALA A 167 -7.47 28.67 19.61
C ALA A 167 -6.33 27.68 19.34
N GLU A 168 -6.63 26.40 19.04
CA GLU A 168 -5.65 25.39 18.67
C GLU A 168 -4.93 25.74 17.36
N GLN A 169 -5.66 26.22 16.36
CA GLN A 169 -5.07 26.66 15.08
C GLN A 169 -4.12 27.85 15.28
N ILE A 170 -4.50 28.83 16.09
CA ILE A 170 -3.63 29.96 16.45
C ILE A 170 -2.41 29.47 17.23
N ALA A 171 -2.57 28.55 18.18
CA ALA A 171 -1.45 27.98 18.92
C ALA A 171 -0.46 27.26 17.99
N SER A 172 -0.97 26.45 17.06
CA SER A 172 -0.16 25.78 16.02
C SER A 172 0.62 26.78 15.17
N PHE A 173 -0.03 27.86 14.71
CA PHE A 173 0.61 28.94 13.96
C PHE A 173 1.72 29.63 14.77
N ILE A 174 1.48 29.91 16.07
CA ILE A 174 2.49 30.53 16.94
C ILE A 174 3.68 29.60 17.18
N VAL A 175 3.44 28.30 17.37
CA VAL A 175 4.50 27.31 17.52
C VAL A 175 5.33 27.20 16.23
N SER A 176 4.71 27.17 15.06
CA SER A 176 5.42 27.04 13.78
C SER A 176 6.16 28.30 13.34
N SER A 177 5.72 29.48 13.79
CA SER A 177 6.30 30.77 13.38
C SER A 177 7.42 31.28 14.31
N LYS A 178 7.62 30.66 15.48
CA LYS A 178 8.66 31.08 16.43
C LYS A 178 10.01 30.43 16.09
N GLU A 179 11.08 31.20 16.28
CA GLU A 179 12.44 30.69 16.14
C GLU A 179 12.74 29.61 17.17
N VAL A 180 13.39 28.54 16.71
CA VAL A 180 13.80 27.41 17.53
C VAL A 180 15.16 27.72 18.12
N SER A 181 15.31 27.53 19.43
CA SER A 181 16.58 27.69 20.13
C SER A 181 17.58 26.61 19.71
N SER A 182 18.87 26.81 19.98
CA SER A 182 19.94 25.88 19.60
C SER A 182 19.78 24.46 20.17
N ASP A 183 19.01 24.30 21.24
CA ASP A 183 18.69 23.03 21.90
C ASP A 183 17.39 22.38 21.37
N GLY A 184 16.81 22.92 20.30
CA GLY A 184 15.59 22.40 19.68
C GLY A 184 14.29 22.80 20.40
N THR A 185 14.34 23.77 21.31
CA THR A 185 13.17 24.19 22.11
C THR A 185 12.58 25.52 21.64
N ILE A 186 11.29 25.72 21.89
CA ILE A 186 10.55 26.96 21.63
C ILE A 186 10.01 27.49 22.96
N LEU A 187 10.29 28.77 23.25
CA LEU A 187 9.78 29.46 24.44
C LEU A 187 8.48 30.20 24.15
N ILE A 188 7.38 29.84 24.82
CA ILE A 188 6.07 30.50 24.70
C ILE A 188 5.73 31.28 25.97
N SER A 189 5.37 32.56 25.80
CA SER A 189 4.98 33.43 26.91
C SER A 189 3.69 32.95 27.57
N ARG A 190 3.70 32.83 28.90
CA ARG A 190 2.50 32.54 29.70
C ARG A 190 1.79 33.84 30.08
N PHE A 191 0.49 33.75 30.39
CA PHE A 191 -0.25 34.89 30.96
C PHE A 191 0.35 35.35 32.29
N HIS A 192 0.87 34.42 33.09
CA HIS A 192 1.57 34.67 34.35
C HIS A 192 2.78 33.75 34.49
N GLY A 193 3.87 34.25 35.08
CA GLY A 193 5.08 33.48 35.37
C GLY A 193 6.07 33.42 34.20
N LYS A 194 7.06 32.53 34.34
CA LYS A 194 8.13 32.35 33.35
C LYS A 194 7.58 31.72 32.05
N PRO A 195 8.20 32.00 30.89
CA PRO A 195 7.84 31.34 29.63
C PRO A 195 7.83 29.81 29.75
N LEU A 196 6.90 29.18 29.05
CA LEU A 196 6.83 27.73 28.89
C LEU A 196 7.81 27.30 27.80
N GLU A 197 8.69 26.36 28.13
CA GLU A 197 9.51 25.65 27.15
C GLU A 197 8.69 24.52 26.51
N ILE A 198 8.67 24.47 25.19
CA ILE A 198 7.99 23.45 24.39
C ILE A 198 8.99 22.86 23.40
N ARG A 199 9.04 21.54 23.32
CA ARG A 199 9.70 20.84 22.22
C ARG A 199 8.64 20.44 21.21
N PRO A 200 8.54 21.10 20.04
CA PRO A 200 7.60 20.66 19.03
C PRO A 200 7.96 19.24 18.59
N GLY A 201 7.01 18.31 18.70
CA GLY A 201 7.16 17.00 18.09
C GLY A 201 7.27 17.17 16.59
N SER A 202 8.26 16.55 15.96
CA SER A 202 8.28 16.38 14.50
C SER A 202 6.92 15.85 14.07
N ASN A 203 6.26 16.53 13.12
CA ASN A 203 4.92 16.20 12.62
C ASN A 203 4.66 14.68 12.64
N ALA A 204 3.51 14.23 13.13
CA ALA A 204 3.16 12.80 13.21
C ALA A 204 3.06 12.09 11.85
N THR A 205 3.35 12.79 10.75
CA THR A 205 3.54 12.25 9.39
C THR A 205 4.96 12.43 8.83
N GLN A 206 5.88 13.04 9.57
CA GLN A 206 7.33 13.07 9.30
C GLN A 206 8.17 12.31 10.36
N GLY A 207 7.51 11.52 11.22
CA GLY A 207 8.17 10.56 12.12
C GLY A 207 8.42 9.17 11.53
N LEU A 208 7.97 8.91 10.29
CA LEU A 208 8.29 7.72 9.51
C LEU A 208 8.46 8.12 8.03
N SER A 209 9.49 8.93 7.74
CA SER A 209 10.35 8.53 6.63
C SER A 209 11.24 7.41 7.16
N SER A 210 10.67 6.30 7.62
CA SER A 210 11.39 5.05 7.46
C SER A 210 11.40 4.88 5.96
N GLU A 211 12.59 4.94 5.36
CA GLU A 211 12.77 4.27 4.09
C GLU A 211 12.06 2.90 4.18
N PRO A 212 11.31 2.48 3.15
CA PRO A 212 10.67 1.18 3.17
C PRO A 212 11.69 0.15 3.62
N LEU A 213 11.30 -0.79 4.48
CA LEU A 213 12.18 -1.87 4.93
C LEU A 213 12.89 -2.44 3.71
N THR A 214 14.21 -2.32 3.74
CA THR A 214 15.05 -2.72 2.64
C THR A 214 15.10 -4.24 2.59
N THR A 215 15.56 -4.79 1.47
CA THR A 215 15.86 -6.22 1.36
C THR A 215 16.82 -6.66 2.48
N GLN A 216 17.76 -5.80 2.90
CA GLN A 216 18.68 -6.11 4.00
C GLN A 216 17.96 -6.20 5.35
N ASP A 217 17.05 -5.26 5.65
CA ASP A 217 16.27 -5.29 6.89
C ASP A 217 15.41 -6.55 6.95
N MET A 218 14.82 -6.94 5.82
CA MET A 218 14.02 -8.15 5.70
C MET A 218 14.85 -9.43 5.86
N ILE A 219 16.11 -9.45 5.40
CA ILE A 219 17.05 -10.55 5.65
C ILE A 219 17.42 -10.64 7.13
N ASN A 220 17.69 -9.50 7.79
CA ASN A 220 18.00 -9.47 9.22
C ASN A 220 16.81 -9.99 10.05
N ILE A 221 15.59 -9.58 9.68
CA ILE A 221 14.36 -10.10 10.27
C ILE A 221 14.32 -11.62 10.08
N GLN A 222 14.50 -12.12 8.86
CA GLN A 222 14.50 -13.55 8.55
C GLN A 222 15.45 -14.36 9.43
N GLN A 223 16.67 -13.88 9.62
CA GLN A 223 17.69 -14.54 10.44
C GLN A 223 17.26 -14.63 11.91
N ASN A 224 16.63 -13.58 12.43
CA ASN A 224 16.19 -13.53 13.83
C ASN A 224 14.95 -14.40 14.10
N ILE A 225 14.06 -14.57 13.11
CA ILE A 225 12.79 -15.30 13.29
C ILE A 225 12.75 -16.67 12.61
N GLY A 226 13.79 -17.03 11.84
CA GLY A 226 13.91 -18.33 11.18
C GLY A 226 12.89 -18.60 10.06
N LEU A 227 12.35 -17.55 9.42
CA LEU A 227 11.39 -17.74 8.32
C LEU A 227 12.08 -18.27 7.05
N SER A 228 11.40 -19.16 6.32
CA SER A 228 11.86 -19.59 4.99
C SER A 228 11.80 -18.45 3.97
N ASN A 229 12.54 -18.54 2.86
CA ASN A 229 12.49 -17.55 1.78
C ASN A 229 11.06 -17.33 1.24
N ASN A 230 10.26 -18.40 1.18
CA ASN A 230 8.85 -18.30 0.80
C ASN A 230 8.01 -17.63 1.90
N GLY A 231 8.31 -17.91 3.17
CA GLY A 231 7.73 -17.22 4.32
C GLY A 231 7.99 -15.71 4.28
N MET A 232 9.22 -15.30 3.97
CA MET A 232 9.59 -13.89 3.82
C MET A 232 8.92 -13.20 2.64
N ARG A 233 8.78 -13.87 1.49
CA ARG A 233 7.99 -13.34 0.36
C ARG A 233 6.54 -13.08 0.74
N LYS A 234 5.91 -14.01 1.47
CA LYS A 234 4.53 -13.86 1.96
C LYS A 234 4.42 -12.74 2.99
N LEU A 235 5.37 -12.65 3.92
CA LEU A 235 5.43 -11.59 4.93
C LEU A 235 5.54 -10.21 4.28
N GLY A 236 6.49 -10.01 3.36
CA GLY A 236 6.64 -8.73 2.67
C GLY A 236 5.41 -8.32 1.86
N SER A 237 4.75 -9.30 1.22
CA SER A 237 3.47 -9.05 0.53
C SER A 237 2.35 -8.67 1.50
N ALA A 238 2.25 -9.34 2.64
CA ALA A 238 1.23 -9.09 3.65
C ALA A 238 1.40 -7.69 4.28
N LEU A 239 2.63 -7.32 4.64
CA LEU A 239 2.95 -5.99 5.18
C LEU A 239 2.54 -4.86 4.22
N ASN A 240 2.76 -5.05 2.91
CA ASN A 240 2.35 -4.08 1.91
C ASN A 240 0.84 -4.08 1.60
N GLN A 241 0.10 -5.13 1.95
CA GLN A 241 -1.35 -5.19 1.76
C GLN A 241 -2.14 -4.55 2.91
N ILE A 242 -1.63 -4.65 4.14
CA ILE A 242 -2.32 -4.16 5.34
C ILE A 242 -2.12 -2.66 5.60
N SER A 243 -1.24 -2.02 4.85
CA SER A 243 -0.86 -0.62 5.06
C SER A 243 -1.19 0.24 3.84
N PRO A 244 -1.73 1.45 4.04
CA PRO A 244 -1.93 2.42 2.95
C PRO A 244 -0.60 3.00 2.44
N VAL A 245 0.49 2.80 3.19
CA VAL A 245 1.86 3.19 2.81
C VAL A 245 2.68 1.92 2.55
N ARG A 246 3.52 1.94 1.52
CA ARG A 246 4.43 0.83 1.19
C ARG A 246 5.47 0.65 2.31
N ILE A 247 5.32 -0.43 3.09
CA ILE A 247 6.19 -0.79 4.22
C ILE A 247 7.50 -1.41 3.74
N VAL A 248 7.44 -2.25 2.70
CA VAL A 248 8.59 -3.00 2.16
C VAL A 248 8.86 -2.52 0.74
N GLU A 249 10.13 -2.36 0.38
CA GLU A 249 10.55 -1.74 -0.89
C GLU A 249 9.95 -2.37 -2.16
N ALA A 250 9.88 -1.56 -3.22
CA ALA A 250 9.17 -1.88 -4.47
C ALA A 250 9.61 -3.19 -5.14
N ASP A 251 10.91 -3.45 -5.12
CA ASP A 251 11.55 -4.57 -5.80
C ASP A 251 11.97 -5.67 -4.84
N PHE A 252 11.46 -5.66 -3.60
CA PHE A 252 11.82 -6.63 -2.58
C PHE A 252 11.75 -8.06 -3.10
N GLN A 253 10.71 -8.43 -3.84
CA GLN A 253 10.61 -9.81 -4.36
C GLN A 253 11.75 -10.19 -5.31
N GLN A 254 12.22 -9.26 -6.14
CA GLN A 254 13.35 -9.49 -7.07
C GLN A 254 14.68 -9.41 -6.34
N LYS A 255 14.87 -8.38 -5.49
CA LYS A 255 16.09 -8.17 -4.72
C LYS A 255 16.32 -9.25 -3.67
N PHE A 256 15.28 -9.70 -2.99
CA PHE A 256 15.33 -10.81 -2.03
C PHE A 256 15.56 -12.16 -2.71
N ALA A 257 14.93 -12.40 -3.87
CA ALA A 257 15.25 -13.57 -4.69
C ALA A 257 16.70 -13.54 -5.21
N ALA A 258 17.23 -12.36 -5.51
CA ALA A 258 18.64 -12.17 -5.83
C ALA A 258 19.54 -12.41 -4.58
N ALA A 259 19.19 -11.87 -3.43
CA ALA A 259 19.99 -11.99 -2.20
C ALA A 259 19.99 -13.43 -1.62
N GLY A 260 18.92 -14.19 -1.83
CA GLY A 260 18.77 -15.58 -1.39
C GLY A 260 19.67 -16.60 -2.10
N THR A 261 20.68 -16.15 -2.84
CA THR A 261 21.73 -17.01 -3.41
C THR A 261 23.04 -16.69 -2.70
N THR A 262 23.58 -17.65 -1.94
CA THR A 262 24.80 -17.54 -1.12
C THR A 262 26.00 -16.95 -1.88
N LEU A 263 26.05 -17.16 -3.20
CA LEU A 263 27.05 -16.58 -4.07
C LEU A 263 26.98 -15.05 -4.18
N LYS A 264 25.78 -14.46 -4.22
CA LYS A 264 25.61 -12.99 -4.24
C LYS A 264 25.98 -12.34 -2.91
N ILE A 265 25.76 -13.03 -1.79
CA ILE A 265 26.26 -12.59 -0.47
C ILE A 265 27.78 -12.42 -0.50
N CYS A 266 28.47 -13.35 -1.17
CA CYS A 266 29.92 -13.33 -1.34
C CYS A 266 30.40 -12.49 -2.54
N GLY A 267 29.50 -11.82 -3.27
CA GLY A 267 29.83 -10.99 -4.43
C GLY A 267 30.17 -11.75 -5.72
N ILE A 268 29.90 -13.06 -5.77
CA ILE A 268 30.24 -13.98 -6.87
C ILE A 268 28.99 -14.27 -7.72
N GLN A 269 29.17 -14.53 -9.02
CA GLN A 269 28.09 -14.96 -9.92
C GLN A 269 27.55 -16.36 -9.57
N SER A 270 26.46 -16.78 -10.22
CA SER A 270 25.73 -18.03 -9.92
C SER A 270 26.56 -19.31 -9.98
N HIS A 271 26.02 -20.40 -9.40
CA HIS A 271 26.64 -21.73 -9.33
C HIS A 271 26.93 -22.37 -10.71
N SER A 272 26.42 -21.78 -11.79
CA SER A 272 26.69 -22.16 -13.18
C SER A 272 27.91 -21.46 -13.80
N SER A 273 28.61 -20.61 -13.03
CA SER A 273 29.77 -19.86 -13.50
C SER A 273 31.06 -20.68 -13.47
N LYS A 274 32.14 -20.13 -14.04
CA LYS A 274 33.44 -20.82 -14.16
C LYS A 274 34.10 -21.07 -12.81
N HIS A 275 33.91 -20.18 -11.83
CA HIS A 275 34.36 -20.33 -10.45
C HIS A 275 33.16 -20.32 -9.49
N PRO A 276 32.41 -21.43 -9.39
CA PRO A 276 31.08 -21.46 -8.79
C PRO A 276 31.07 -21.63 -7.26
N CYS A 277 32.23 -21.85 -6.64
CA CYS A 277 32.34 -22.05 -5.20
C CYS A 277 32.48 -20.71 -4.46
N CYS A 278 31.68 -20.50 -3.43
CA CYS A 278 31.79 -19.31 -2.57
C CYS A 278 32.94 -19.39 -1.58
N TRP A 279 33.41 -20.60 -1.25
CA TRP A 279 34.45 -20.80 -0.24
C TRP A 279 35.86 -20.90 -0.81
N CYS A 280 36.01 -21.37 -2.05
CA CYS A 280 37.31 -21.50 -2.71
C CYS A 280 37.26 -21.04 -4.16
N ASN A 281 38.43 -20.86 -4.77
CA ASN A 281 38.56 -20.37 -6.15
C ASN A 281 38.58 -21.47 -7.23
N ILE A 282 38.11 -22.68 -6.90
CA ILE A 282 38.15 -23.82 -7.82
C ILE A 282 37.38 -23.53 -9.12
N ASP A 283 37.88 -24.09 -10.20
CA ASP A 283 37.26 -24.05 -11.51
C ASP A 283 36.15 -25.12 -11.62
N SER A 284 35.05 -24.80 -12.31
CA SER A 284 33.92 -25.70 -12.54
C SER A 284 34.28 -27.00 -13.28
N ALA A 285 35.43 -27.04 -13.96
CA ALA A 285 35.96 -28.25 -14.61
C ALA A 285 36.71 -29.19 -13.65
N HIS A 286 36.99 -28.75 -12.42
CA HIS A 286 37.82 -29.46 -11.45
C HIS A 286 37.15 -29.57 -10.07
N LEU A 287 35.82 -29.70 -10.04
CA LEU A 287 35.02 -29.71 -8.79
C LEU A 287 35.29 -30.92 -7.89
N GLU A 288 35.99 -31.94 -8.40
CA GLU A 288 36.53 -33.05 -7.61
C GLU A 288 37.63 -32.62 -6.62
N ASN A 289 38.18 -31.41 -6.78
CA ASN A 289 39.24 -30.87 -5.94
C ASN A 289 38.77 -29.64 -5.13
N CYS A 290 39.48 -29.35 -4.04
CA CYS A 290 39.32 -28.09 -3.32
C CYS A 290 40.34 -27.06 -3.83
N GLY A 291 39.87 -25.88 -4.21
CA GLY A 291 40.74 -24.74 -4.54
C GLY A 291 41.29 -24.05 -3.29
N GLN A 292 42.00 -22.95 -3.49
CA GLN A 292 42.44 -22.09 -2.40
C GLN A 292 41.24 -21.39 -1.76
N LEU A 293 41.16 -21.41 -0.43
CA LEU A 293 40.08 -20.75 0.30
C LEU A 293 40.10 -19.24 0.06
N ARG A 294 38.90 -18.68 -0.11
CA ARG A 294 38.67 -17.25 -0.35
C ARG A 294 38.63 -16.50 0.98
N THR A 295 39.22 -15.32 0.98
CA THR A 295 39.07 -14.33 2.06
C THR A 295 38.19 -13.16 1.60
N PHE A 296 37.60 -12.42 2.55
CA PHE A 296 36.85 -11.20 2.22
C PHE A 296 37.73 -10.15 1.52
N GLY A 297 39.00 -10.02 1.92
CA GLY A 297 39.96 -9.13 1.26
C GLY A 297 40.23 -9.54 -0.18
N GLY A 298 40.40 -10.84 -0.43
CA GLY A 298 40.60 -11.38 -1.77
C GLY A 298 39.44 -11.05 -2.71
N ILE A 299 38.18 -11.18 -2.24
CA ILE A 299 37.01 -10.77 -3.03
C ILE A 299 37.02 -9.27 -3.32
N ARG A 300 37.31 -8.42 -2.32
CA ARG A 300 37.36 -6.96 -2.52
C ARG A 300 38.41 -6.58 -3.56
N ASP A 301 39.56 -7.23 -3.55
CA ASP A 301 40.62 -6.97 -4.52
C ASP A 301 40.28 -7.46 -5.93
N LEU A 302 39.65 -8.63 -6.05
CA LEU A 302 39.10 -9.11 -7.32
C LEU A 302 38.03 -8.17 -7.88
N TYR A 303 37.13 -7.68 -7.02
CA TYR A 303 36.12 -6.70 -7.41
C TYR A 303 36.76 -5.38 -7.89
N LYS A 304 37.77 -4.85 -7.19
CA LYS A 304 38.51 -3.66 -7.64
C LYS A 304 39.13 -3.89 -9.02
N LYS A 305 39.67 -5.08 -9.30
CA LYS A 305 40.22 -5.43 -10.62
C LYS A 305 39.13 -5.50 -11.69
N PHE A 306 37.97 -6.08 -11.38
CA PHE A 306 36.81 -6.13 -12.27
C PHE A 306 36.26 -4.74 -12.61
N VAL A 307 36.20 -3.82 -11.63
CA VAL A 307 35.81 -2.43 -11.87
C VAL A 307 36.82 -1.72 -12.77
N LYS A 308 38.12 -1.92 -12.52
CA LYS A 308 39.19 -1.36 -13.36
C LYS A 308 39.16 -1.89 -14.80
N SER A 309 38.62 -3.09 -15.05
CA SER A 309 38.45 -3.62 -16.40
C SER A 309 37.17 -3.14 -17.10
N GLY A 310 36.44 -2.18 -16.53
CA GLY A 310 35.22 -1.62 -17.12
C GLY A 310 33.96 -2.44 -16.86
N CYS A 311 33.95 -3.32 -15.85
CA CYS A 311 32.79 -4.11 -15.44
C CYS A 311 32.20 -5.01 -16.54
N ASP A 312 33.02 -5.52 -17.46
CA ASP A 312 32.55 -6.41 -18.52
C ASP A 312 32.19 -7.80 -17.97
N ALA A 313 30.90 -8.08 -17.84
CA ALA A 313 30.37 -9.34 -17.33
C ALA A 313 30.85 -10.57 -18.13
N LYS A 314 31.21 -10.44 -19.42
CA LYS A 314 31.74 -11.55 -20.22
C LYS A 314 33.14 -11.98 -19.78
N ARG A 315 33.89 -11.06 -19.17
CA ARG A 315 35.25 -11.25 -18.66
C ARG A 315 35.30 -11.52 -17.16
N SER A 316 34.14 -11.58 -16.49
CA SER A 316 34.03 -11.89 -15.05
C SER A 316 34.80 -13.14 -14.62
N LYS A 317 34.92 -14.16 -15.47
CA LYS A 317 35.73 -15.36 -15.22
C LYS A 317 37.21 -15.06 -14.94
N GLU A 318 37.78 -14.00 -15.53
CA GLU A 318 39.17 -13.57 -15.29
C GLU A 318 39.37 -13.00 -13.88
N PHE A 319 38.27 -12.69 -13.19
CA PHE A 319 38.22 -12.18 -11.82
C PHE A 319 37.52 -13.18 -10.89
N GLU A 320 37.64 -14.47 -11.20
CA GLU A 320 37.04 -15.57 -10.44
C GLU A 320 35.53 -15.41 -10.23
N ASN A 321 34.85 -14.84 -11.23
CA ASN A 321 33.42 -14.54 -11.23
C ASN A 321 32.94 -13.58 -10.13
N VAL A 322 33.85 -12.80 -9.53
CA VAL A 322 33.51 -11.70 -8.61
C VAL A 322 33.01 -10.51 -9.41
N VAL A 323 31.77 -10.10 -9.15
CA VAL A 323 31.11 -8.98 -9.86
C VAL A 323 30.48 -7.95 -8.91
N HIS A 324 30.48 -8.23 -7.61
CA HIS A 324 30.03 -7.32 -6.56
C HIS A 324 30.99 -7.36 -5.37
N LEU A 325 30.91 -6.36 -4.50
CA LEU A 325 31.52 -6.45 -3.16
C LEU A 325 30.77 -7.50 -2.32
N PRO A 326 31.45 -8.13 -1.34
CA PRO A 326 30.77 -8.91 -0.33
C PRO A 326 29.76 -8.05 0.42
N MET A 327 28.61 -8.61 0.74
CA MET A 327 27.56 -7.91 1.47
C MET A 327 27.98 -7.53 2.90
N PHE A 328 28.90 -8.31 3.49
CA PHE A 328 29.38 -8.12 4.85
C PHE A 328 30.76 -7.44 4.91
N ALA A 329 30.93 -6.60 5.93
CA ALA A 329 32.15 -5.85 6.19
C ALA A 329 33.13 -6.58 7.14
N PHE A 330 33.35 -7.88 6.93
CA PHE A 330 34.31 -8.67 7.71
C PHE A 330 35.77 -8.29 7.40
N PRO A 331 36.72 -8.43 8.34
CA PRO A 331 38.16 -8.22 8.11
C PRO A 331 38.72 -8.91 6.86
N ASP A 332 39.69 -8.27 6.19
CA ASP A 332 40.26 -8.77 4.94
C ASP A 332 40.90 -10.16 5.04
N ARG A 333 41.45 -10.49 6.22
CA ARG A 333 42.10 -11.79 6.49
C ARG A 333 41.13 -12.92 6.79
N GLU A 334 39.86 -12.61 7.04
CA GLU A 334 38.86 -13.61 7.43
C GLU A 334 38.46 -14.46 6.22
N LEU A 335 38.41 -15.77 6.44
CA LEU A 335 37.97 -16.74 5.44
C LEU A 335 36.45 -16.68 5.31
N ILE A 336 35.96 -16.78 4.07
CA ILE A 336 34.51 -16.82 3.83
C ILE A 336 33.87 -18.03 4.51
N LEU A 337 34.58 -19.17 4.56
CA LEU A 337 34.09 -20.41 5.16
C LEU A 337 33.82 -20.27 6.67
N GLU A 338 34.62 -19.48 7.37
CA GLU A 338 34.46 -19.25 8.82
C GLU A 338 33.27 -18.34 9.13
N ALA A 339 33.05 -17.31 8.29
CA ALA A 339 31.94 -16.39 8.48
C ALA A 339 30.60 -16.92 7.95
N ILE A 340 30.64 -17.74 6.89
CA ILE A 340 29.48 -18.27 6.19
C ILE A 340 29.65 -19.78 6.07
N PRO A 341 29.22 -20.55 7.09
CA PRO A 341 29.37 -21.99 7.08
C PRO A 341 28.50 -22.63 5.96
N PRO A 342 28.86 -23.85 5.51
CA PRO A 342 28.08 -24.57 4.52
C PRO A 342 26.62 -24.77 4.95
N MET A 343 25.69 -24.53 4.03
CA MET A 343 24.26 -24.64 4.32
C MET A 343 23.81 -26.10 4.35
N GLU A 344 23.69 -26.66 5.55
CA GLU A 344 23.30 -28.05 5.82
C GLU A 344 22.12 -28.52 4.98
N LEU A 345 21.01 -27.77 4.98
CA LEU A 345 19.81 -28.15 4.26
C LEU A 345 20.07 -28.27 2.74
N HIS A 346 20.82 -27.35 2.16
CA HIS A 346 21.09 -27.39 0.72
C HIS A 346 22.09 -28.49 0.36
N LEU A 347 23.05 -28.80 1.23
CA LEU A 347 23.94 -29.96 1.07
C LEU A 347 23.14 -31.28 1.14
N LEU A 348 22.25 -31.42 2.13
CA LEU A 348 21.36 -32.57 2.26
C LEU A 348 20.53 -32.77 1.00
N LEU A 349 19.85 -31.71 0.56
CA LEU A 349 19.00 -31.74 -0.63
C LEU A 349 19.83 -32.07 -1.88
N GLY A 350 20.98 -31.44 -2.08
CA GLY A 350 21.82 -31.65 -3.25
C GLY A 350 22.31 -33.09 -3.36
N VAL A 351 23.01 -33.58 -2.33
CA VAL A 351 23.63 -34.91 -2.34
C VAL A 351 22.57 -36.00 -2.48
N VAL A 352 21.51 -35.98 -1.66
CA VAL A 352 20.50 -37.03 -1.66
C VAL A 352 19.73 -37.08 -2.97
N ASN A 353 19.29 -35.93 -3.49
CA ASN A 353 18.53 -35.91 -4.75
C ASN A 353 19.40 -36.34 -5.95
N HIS A 354 20.67 -35.96 -6.00
CA HIS A 354 21.57 -36.39 -7.07
C HIS A 354 21.82 -37.90 -7.06
N LEU A 355 22.14 -38.46 -5.89
CA LEU A 355 22.40 -39.90 -5.77
C LEU A 355 21.13 -40.74 -5.96
N ILE A 356 19.97 -40.30 -5.48
CA ILE A 356 18.71 -41.02 -5.75
C ILE A 356 18.34 -40.95 -7.23
N LYS A 357 18.53 -39.80 -7.90
CA LYS A 357 18.31 -39.70 -9.34
C LYS A 357 19.20 -40.68 -10.10
N TYR A 358 20.46 -40.81 -9.72
CA TYR A 358 21.38 -41.81 -10.26
C TYR A 358 20.91 -43.24 -9.97
N LEU A 359 20.55 -43.55 -8.72
CA LEU A 359 20.01 -44.86 -8.32
C LEU A 359 18.78 -45.27 -9.10
N VAL A 360 17.86 -44.34 -9.37
CA VAL A 360 16.67 -44.60 -10.19
C VAL A 360 17.04 -44.93 -11.64
N GLN A 361 18.15 -44.38 -12.16
CA GLN A 361 18.64 -44.68 -13.50
C GLN A 361 19.32 -46.06 -13.57
N VAL A 362 20.21 -46.37 -12.63
CA VAL A 362 20.99 -47.63 -12.64
C VAL A 362 20.24 -48.81 -12.01
N PHE A 363 19.25 -48.54 -11.16
CA PHE A 363 18.44 -49.53 -10.46
C PHE A 363 16.98 -49.05 -10.34
N PRO A 364 16.16 -49.22 -11.39
CA PRO A 364 14.78 -48.70 -11.42
C PRO A 364 13.86 -49.17 -10.28
N LYS A 365 14.15 -50.31 -9.66
CA LYS A 365 13.49 -50.81 -8.44
C LYS A 365 13.57 -49.84 -7.26
N THR A 366 14.52 -48.89 -7.29
CA THR A 366 14.58 -47.76 -6.34
C THR A 366 13.25 -47.01 -6.25
N LYS A 367 12.50 -46.85 -7.35
CA LYS A 367 11.19 -46.20 -7.32
C LYS A 367 10.18 -46.96 -6.45
N GLN A 368 10.12 -48.29 -6.61
CA GLN A 368 9.24 -49.16 -5.82
C GLN A 368 9.61 -49.14 -4.34
N TRP A 369 10.91 -49.05 -4.03
CA TRP A 369 11.38 -48.88 -2.67
C TRP A 369 11.02 -47.51 -2.09
N LEU A 370 11.15 -46.43 -2.85
CA LEU A 370 10.69 -45.10 -2.42
C LEU A 370 9.19 -45.09 -2.09
N ASP A 371 8.38 -45.75 -2.93
CA ASP A 371 6.95 -45.91 -2.71
C ASP A 371 6.64 -46.71 -1.43
N SER A 372 7.40 -47.80 -1.17
CA SER A 372 7.21 -48.64 0.02
C SER A 372 7.53 -47.91 1.32
N ILE A 373 8.41 -46.91 1.27
CA ILE A 373 8.70 -46.01 2.39
C ILE A 373 7.85 -44.74 2.36
N HIS A 374 6.78 -44.70 1.56
CA HIS A 374 5.85 -43.58 1.43
C HIS A 374 6.52 -42.25 1.03
N ILE A 375 7.47 -42.28 0.10
CA ILE A 375 8.08 -41.10 -0.50
C ILE A 375 7.66 -41.05 -1.97
N GLN A 376 6.96 -39.97 -2.33
CA GLN A 376 6.54 -39.72 -3.70
C GLN A 376 7.48 -38.70 -4.33
N MET A 377 8.05 -39.02 -5.50
CA MET A 377 8.78 -38.04 -6.29
C MET A 377 7.78 -36.99 -6.81
N GLN A 378 7.82 -35.77 -6.26
CA GLN A 378 6.85 -34.76 -6.64
C GLN A 378 7.05 -34.33 -8.11
N PRO A 379 5.97 -34.23 -8.91
CA PRO A 379 6.08 -33.78 -10.30
C PRO A 379 6.50 -32.30 -10.40
N PHE A 380 6.27 -31.48 -9.36
CA PHE A 380 6.73 -30.11 -9.27
C PHE A 380 8.17 -30.05 -8.73
N HIS A 381 8.99 -29.10 -9.20
CA HIS A 381 10.42 -28.94 -8.84
C HIS A 381 11.36 -30.05 -9.34
N GLY A 382 10.99 -30.75 -10.42
CA GLY A 382 11.90 -31.69 -11.11
C GLY A 382 12.11 -33.03 -10.40
N GLY A 383 11.18 -33.47 -9.55
CA GLY A 383 11.29 -34.75 -8.83
C GLY A 383 12.12 -34.69 -7.55
N HIS A 384 12.39 -33.50 -7.01
CA HIS A 384 13.20 -33.33 -5.81
C HIS A 384 12.41 -33.60 -4.52
N PHE A 385 13.09 -34.23 -3.57
CA PHE A 385 12.61 -34.42 -2.20
C PHE A 385 12.81 -33.14 -1.37
N ASN A 386 11.94 -32.95 -0.38
CA ASN A 386 12.17 -31.96 0.67
C ASN A 386 13.13 -32.53 1.74
N GLY A 387 13.58 -31.69 2.69
CA GLY A 387 14.55 -32.11 3.69
C GLY A 387 14.09 -33.26 4.59
N LYS A 388 12.79 -33.34 4.92
CA LYS A 388 12.25 -34.44 5.75
C LYS A 388 12.30 -35.77 4.99
N ASP A 389 11.95 -35.73 3.71
CA ASP A 389 11.99 -36.92 2.84
C ASP A 389 13.44 -37.36 2.61
N CYS A 390 14.38 -36.43 2.40
CA CYS A 390 15.82 -36.75 2.34
C CYS A 390 16.30 -37.46 3.61
N MET A 391 15.94 -36.98 4.79
CA MET A 391 16.30 -37.65 6.05
C MET A 391 15.67 -39.03 6.18
N LYS A 392 14.43 -39.21 5.69
CA LYS A 392 13.75 -40.50 5.70
C LYS A 392 14.44 -41.51 4.78
N VAL A 393 14.91 -41.07 3.60
CA VAL A 393 15.75 -41.86 2.70
C VAL A 393 17.03 -42.30 3.41
N LEU A 394 17.78 -41.37 3.99
CA LEU A 394 19.05 -41.67 4.66
C LEU A 394 18.88 -42.67 5.82
N ARG A 395 17.84 -42.52 6.63
CA ARG A 395 17.56 -43.44 7.75
C ARG A 395 17.23 -44.87 7.31
N LYS A 396 16.75 -45.06 6.09
CA LYS A 396 16.32 -46.36 5.55
C LYS A 396 17.23 -46.89 4.45
N ILE A 397 18.34 -46.21 4.13
CA ILE A 397 19.17 -46.52 2.97
C ILE A 397 19.74 -47.95 3.02
N GLU A 398 20.02 -48.46 4.22
CA GLU A 398 20.45 -49.84 4.45
C GLU A 398 19.45 -50.87 3.87
N GLU A 399 18.13 -50.62 3.96
CA GLU A 399 17.10 -51.49 3.39
C GLU A 399 17.25 -51.59 1.86
N LEU A 400 17.52 -50.46 1.19
CA LEU A 400 17.77 -50.43 -0.25
C LEU A 400 19.11 -51.08 -0.60
N MET A 401 20.15 -50.83 0.20
CA MET A 401 21.48 -51.40 -0.03
C MET A 401 21.44 -52.93 -0.02
N GLN A 402 20.75 -53.55 0.95
CA GLN A 402 20.56 -55.00 0.98
C GLN A 402 19.85 -55.52 -0.27
N LEU A 403 18.84 -54.79 -0.76
CA LEU A 403 18.17 -55.14 -2.01
C LEU A 403 19.12 -55.08 -3.21
N THR A 404 19.97 -54.05 -3.31
CA THR A 404 20.95 -53.92 -4.40
C THR A 404 22.02 -55.02 -4.36
N ILE A 405 22.43 -55.46 -3.16
CA ILE A 405 23.37 -56.57 -2.97
C ILE A 405 22.74 -57.90 -3.41
N ALA A 406 21.51 -58.17 -2.95
CA ALA A 406 20.78 -59.40 -3.30
C ALA A 406 20.56 -59.53 -4.82
N GLU A 407 20.30 -58.41 -5.48
CA GLU A 407 20.10 -58.32 -6.94
C GLU A 407 21.40 -58.18 -7.72
N LYS A 408 22.56 -58.21 -7.05
CA LYS A 408 23.90 -58.11 -7.65
C LYS A 408 24.07 -56.87 -8.55
N ALA A 409 23.60 -55.71 -8.06
CA ALA A 409 23.71 -54.42 -8.74
C ALA A 409 24.85 -53.58 -8.12
N PRO A 410 26.12 -53.74 -8.55
CA PRO A 410 27.28 -53.16 -7.89
C PRO A 410 27.29 -51.62 -7.92
N ASP A 411 26.91 -51.01 -9.04
CA ASP A 411 26.88 -49.54 -9.15
C ASP A 411 25.82 -48.91 -8.24
N ALA A 412 24.66 -49.57 -8.13
CA ALA A 412 23.62 -49.16 -7.20
C ALA A 412 24.03 -49.39 -5.74
N THR A 413 24.75 -50.48 -5.46
CA THR A 413 25.30 -50.77 -4.13
C THR A 413 26.27 -49.67 -3.70
N LYS A 414 27.20 -49.26 -4.58
CA LYS A 414 28.13 -48.16 -4.32
C LYS A 414 27.41 -46.83 -4.06
N ALA A 415 26.38 -46.50 -4.84
CA ALA A 415 25.59 -45.30 -4.59
C ALA A 415 24.83 -45.35 -3.24
N CYS A 416 24.37 -46.53 -2.82
CA CYS A 416 23.78 -46.71 -1.48
C CYS A 416 24.83 -46.57 -0.37
N GLN A 417 26.04 -47.10 -0.58
CA GLN A 417 27.18 -46.92 0.35
C GLN A 417 27.52 -45.44 0.51
N ALA A 418 27.62 -44.69 -0.58
CA ALA A 418 27.86 -43.24 -0.54
C ALA A 418 26.76 -42.50 0.24
N LEU A 419 25.48 -42.86 0.06
CA LEU A 419 24.38 -42.31 0.85
C LEU A 419 24.46 -42.72 2.34
N SER A 420 24.90 -43.94 2.65
CA SER A 420 25.09 -44.40 4.03
C SER A 420 26.25 -43.65 4.71
N SER A 421 27.40 -43.50 4.04
CA SER A 421 28.52 -42.67 4.52
C SER A 421 28.09 -41.21 4.70
N PHE A 422 27.34 -40.64 3.76
CA PHE A 422 26.80 -39.29 3.89
C PHE A 422 25.83 -39.15 5.07
N HIS A 423 25.02 -40.17 5.36
CA HIS A 423 24.16 -40.17 6.55
C HIS A 423 24.98 -40.03 7.84
N GLN A 424 26.16 -40.66 7.91
CA GLN A 424 27.07 -40.49 9.06
C GLN A 424 27.60 -39.06 9.16
N VAL A 425 27.92 -38.41 8.03
CA VAL A 425 28.28 -36.98 8.00
C VAL A 425 27.12 -36.13 8.53
N VAL A 426 25.90 -36.38 8.07
CA VAL A 426 24.72 -35.63 8.54
C VAL A 426 24.53 -35.80 10.05
N VAL A 427 24.62 -37.01 10.57
CA VAL A 427 24.43 -37.27 12.01
C VAL A 427 25.54 -36.64 12.86
N SER A 428 26.78 -36.61 12.35
CA SER A 428 27.95 -36.12 13.10
C SER A 428 28.18 -34.61 12.99
N CYS A 429 27.77 -34.01 11.87
CA CYS A 429 28.11 -32.63 11.54
C CYS A 429 26.91 -31.68 11.49
N PHE A 430 25.70 -32.16 11.20
CA PHE A 430 24.56 -31.27 10.97
C PHE A 430 23.84 -31.00 12.30
N GLY A 431 23.61 -29.72 12.58
CA GLY A 431 22.99 -29.24 13.81
C GLY A 431 23.94 -28.40 14.66
N TYR A 432 23.57 -28.19 15.92
CA TYR A 432 24.27 -27.26 16.81
C TYR A 432 25.54 -27.83 17.46
N THR A 433 25.80 -29.12 17.32
CA THR A 433 26.90 -29.79 18.02
C THR A 433 27.55 -30.80 17.10
N LEU A 434 28.87 -30.67 16.95
CA LEU A 434 29.69 -31.63 16.23
C LEU A 434 30.02 -32.82 17.14
N LEU A 435 29.88 -34.04 16.62
CA LEU A 435 30.36 -35.23 17.31
C LEU A 435 31.89 -35.31 17.25
N PRO A 436 32.60 -35.85 18.25
CA PRO A 436 34.08 -35.84 18.28
C PRO A 436 34.78 -36.47 17.06
N ASP A 437 34.11 -37.40 16.36
CA ASP A 437 34.64 -38.14 15.22
C ASP A 437 34.14 -37.60 13.86
N TYR A 438 33.55 -36.40 13.83
CA TYR A 438 32.94 -35.82 12.61
C TYR A 438 33.92 -35.72 11.43
N GLU A 439 35.19 -35.37 11.69
CA GLU A 439 36.23 -35.26 10.66
C GLU A 439 36.49 -36.60 9.96
N ALA A 440 36.52 -37.69 10.73
CA ALA A 440 36.68 -39.02 10.18
C ALA A 440 35.50 -39.39 9.29
N LYS A 441 34.25 -39.05 9.68
CA LYS A 441 33.06 -39.30 8.86
C LYS A 441 33.08 -38.53 7.53
N ILE A 442 33.59 -37.30 7.54
CA ILE A 442 33.76 -36.50 6.32
C ILE A 442 34.79 -37.16 5.38
N CYS A 443 35.92 -37.62 5.93
CA CYS A 443 36.93 -38.34 5.15
C CYS A 443 36.38 -39.65 4.57
N ASP A 444 35.69 -40.47 5.39
CA ASP A 444 35.08 -41.72 4.94
C ASP A 444 34.10 -41.49 3.78
N PHE A 445 33.28 -40.44 3.86
CA PHE A 445 32.37 -40.08 2.77
C PHE A 445 33.09 -39.60 1.51
N LYS A 446 34.19 -38.86 1.64
CA LYS A 446 34.98 -38.39 0.49
C LYS A 446 35.62 -39.53 -0.29
N ASP A 447 36.01 -40.60 0.41
CA ASP A 447 36.69 -41.76 -0.17
C ASP A 447 35.73 -42.84 -0.71
N THR A 448 34.42 -42.71 -0.44
CA THR A 448 33.36 -43.60 -0.94
C THR A 448 32.89 -43.19 -2.33
#